data_AF-A0A7L0G3C4-F1
#
_entry.id   AF-A0A7L0G3C4-F1
#
_cell.length_a   1.000
_cell.length_b   1.000
_cell.length_c   1.000
_cell.angle_alpha   90.00
_cell.angle_beta   90.00
_cell.angle_gamma   90.00
#
_symmetry.space_group_name_H-M   'P 1'
#
loop_
_entity.id
_entity.type
_entity.pdbx_description
1 polymer ?
#
loop_
_entity_poly.entity_id
_entity_poly.type
_entity_poly.pdbx_seq_one_letter_code
_entity_poly.pdbx_strand_id
1 'polypeptide(L)' 'TAEEFKPDILDKFPLLQSFKARISNIPTIKKFLQPGSQRKPPTPESDVERVLKIF' A
#
# COMPACT_ATOMS: atom_id res chain seq x y z
N THR A 1 -0.19 -0.32 1.25
CA THR A 1 0.08 -1.74 1.61
C THR A 1 -0.75 -2.09 2.83
N ALA A 2 -1.04 -3.37 3.10
CA ALA A 2 -1.79 -3.75 4.31
C ALA A 2 -1.11 -3.24 5.60
N GLU A 3 0.22 -3.18 5.58
CA GLU A 3 1.03 -2.58 6.64
C GLU A 3 0.81 -1.07 6.87
N GLU A 4 0.26 -0.33 5.90
CA GLU A 4 -0.12 1.09 6.11
C GLU A 4 -1.29 1.23 7.10
N PHE A 5 -2.10 0.18 7.24
CA PHE A 5 -3.20 0.14 8.21
C PHE A 5 -2.81 -0.60 9.49
N LYS A 6 -1.93 -1.61 9.38
CA LYS A 6 -1.47 -2.41 10.50
C LYS A 6 -0.02 -2.91 10.31
N PRO A 7 0.99 -2.25 10.90
CA PRO A 7 2.40 -2.50 10.56
C PRO A 7 2.90 -3.90 10.93
N ASP A 8 2.36 -4.51 11.98
CA ASP A 8 2.73 -5.82 12.53
C ASP A 8 2.07 -7.01 11.80
N ILE A 9 1.24 -6.75 10.79
CA ILE A 9 0.42 -7.79 10.13
C ILE A 9 1.26 -8.90 9.47
N LEU A 10 2.49 -8.60 9.05
CA LEU A 10 3.39 -9.55 8.40
C LEU A 10 4.46 -10.14 9.35
N ASP A 11 4.50 -9.76 10.62
CA ASP A 11 5.58 -10.13 11.55
C ASP A 11 5.73 -11.65 11.72
N LYS A 12 4.61 -12.37 11.69
CA LYS A 12 4.57 -13.83 11.83
C LYS A 12 4.81 -14.59 10.52
N PHE A 13 5.07 -13.88 9.42
CA PHE A 13 5.13 -14.46 8.06
C PHE A 13 6.44 -14.11 7.34
N PRO A 14 7.57 -14.73 7.72
CA PRO A 14 8.90 -14.38 7.17
C PRO A 14 9.00 -14.58 5.64
N LEU A 15 8.30 -15.56 5.08
CA LEU A 15 8.25 -15.76 3.63
C LEU A 15 7.51 -14.63 2.90
N LEU A 16 6.45 -14.07 3.50
CA LEU A 16 5.73 -12.93 2.91
C LEU A 16 6.56 -11.65 2.99
N GLN A 17 7.31 -11.44 4.08
CA GLN A 17 8.22 -10.31 4.21
C GLN A 17 9.32 -10.34 3.13
N SER A 18 9.99 -11.47 2.96
CA SER A 18 11.02 -11.64 1.93
C SER A 18 10.47 -11.51 0.51
N PHE A 19 9.29 -12.06 0.25
CA PHE A 19 8.58 -11.89 -1.02
C PHE A 19 8.30 -10.41 -1.30
N LYS A 20 7.72 -9.68 -0.35
CA LYS A 20 7.44 -8.24 -0.47
C LYS A 20 8.72 -7.44 -0.74
N ALA A 21 9.81 -7.74 -0.04
CA ALA A 21 11.10 -7.08 -0.26
C ALA A 21 11.61 -7.31 -1.69
N ARG A 22 11.53 -8.54 -2.20
CA ARG A 22 11.92 -8.88 -3.57
C ARG A 22 11.07 -8.15 -4.62
N ILE A 23 9.75 -8.14 -4.43
CA ILE A 23 8.82 -7.46 -5.36
C ILE A 23 9.01 -5.94 -5.33
N SER A 24 9.21 -5.34 -4.16
CA SER A 24 9.40 -3.89 -4.01
C SER A 24 10.69 -3.38 -4.68
N ASN A 25 11.67 -4.27 -4.90
CA ASN A 25 12.92 -3.95 -5.57
C ASN A 25 12.87 -4.02 -7.11
N ILE A 26 11.78 -4.54 -7.69
CA ILE A 26 11.61 -4.55 -9.16
C ILE A 26 11.57 -3.10 -9.66
N PRO A 27 12.34 -2.69 -10.67
CA PRO A 27 12.52 -1.27 -11.03
C PRO A 27 11.22 -0.49 -11.25
N THR A 28 10.25 -1.09 -11.94
CA THR A 28 8.94 -0.48 -12.22
C THR A 28 8.11 -0.30 -10.94
N ILE A 29 8.12 -1.30 -10.06
CA ILE A 29 7.43 -1.27 -8.77
C ILE A 29 8.13 -0.27 -7.85
N LYS A 30 9.46 -0.30 -7.77
CA LYS A 30 10.25 0.65 -7.00
C LYS A 30 9.94 2.08 -7.43
N LYS A 31 9.89 2.37 -8.74
CA LYS A 31 9.47 3.67 -9.28
C LYS A 31 8.02 4.01 -8.89
N PHE A 32 7.12 3.04 -8.91
CA PHE A 32 5.74 3.24 -8.49
C PHE A 32 5.58 3.51 -6.99
N LEU A 33 6.50 3.02 -6.15
CA LEU A 33 6.52 3.24 -4.70
C LEU A 33 7.15 4.59 -4.31
N GLN A 34 7.87 5.27 -5.21
CA GLN A 34 8.48 6.57 -4.92
C GLN A 34 7.42 7.67 -4.80
N PRO A 35 7.69 8.72 -4.00
CA PRO A 35 6.86 9.93 -3.96
C PRO A 35 6.69 10.55 -5.37
N GLY A 36 5.50 11.07 -5.66
CA GLY A 36 5.18 11.63 -7.00
C GLY A 36 4.75 10.59 -8.04
N SER A 37 4.73 9.31 -7.69
CA SER A 37 4.05 8.27 -8.46
C SER A 37 2.52 8.46 -8.45
N GLN A 38 1.84 7.79 -9.38
CA GLN A 38 0.37 7.67 -9.40
C GLN A 38 -0.20 6.82 -8.25
N ARG A 39 0.65 6.29 -7.36
CA ARG A 39 0.21 5.58 -6.16
C ARG A 39 -0.63 6.51 -5.28
N LYS A 40 -1.92 6.18 -5.16
CA LYS A 40 -2.84 6.90 -4.28
C LYS A 40 -2.59 6.50 -2.81
N PRO A 41 -2.73 7.45 -1.87
CA PRO A 41 -2.71 7.13 -0.45
C PRO A 41 -3.95 6.31 -0.04
N PRO A 42 -3.93 5.69 1.14
CA PRO A 42 -5.12 5.16 1.79
C PRO A 42 -6.26 6.19 1.78
N THR A 43 -7.46 5.76 1.39
CA THR A 43 -8.65 6.61 1.40
C THR A 43 -8.97 7.01 2.84
N PRO A 44 -9.01 8.30 3.17
CA PRO A 44 -9.42 8.74 4.50
C PRO A 44 -10.93 8.49 4.68
N GLU A 45 -11.35 8.25 5.92
CA GLU A 45 -12.76 7.96 6.25
C GLU A 45 -13.71 9.07 5.80
N SER A 46 -13.26 10.34 5.82
CA SER A 46 -14.01 11.50 5.34
C SER A 46 -14.36 11.44 3.85
N ASP A 47 -13.56 10.75 3.04
CA ASP A 47 -13.79 10.62 1.61
C ASP A 47 -14.81 9.52 1.29
N VAL A 48 -15.11 8.62 2.23
CA VAL A 48 -16.10 7.55 2.06
C VAL A 48 -17.50 8.14 1.86
N GLU A 49 -17.90 9.12 2.67
CA GLU A 49 -19.18 9.81 2.51
C GLU A 49 -19.28 10.54 1.16
N ARG A 50 -18.17 11.09 0.67
CA ARG A 50 -18.13 11.76 -0.62
C ARG A 50 -18.31 10.76 -1.76
N VAL A 51 -17.68 9.59 -1.68
CA VAL A 51 -17.84 8.52 -2.66
C VAL A 51 -19.28 7.99 -2.68
N LEU A 52 -19.88 7.76 -1.51
CA LEU A 52 -21.28 7.30 -1.40
C LEU A 52 -22.31 8.30 -1.93
N LYS A 53 -21.97 9.60 -1.98
CA LYS A 53 -22.86 10.62 -2.57
C LYS A 53 -22.78 10.68 -4.11
N ILE A 54 -21.73 10.12 -4.71
CA ILE A 54 -21.49 10.16 -6.17
C ILE A 54 -22.13 8.97 -6.90
N PHE A 55 -22.10 7.79 -6.26
CA PHE A 55 -22.57 6.52 -6.82
C PHE A 55 -23.92 6.12 -6.24
#